data_AF-A0A3N0YD01-F1
#
_entry.id   AF-A0A3N0YD01-F1
#
_cell.length_a   1.000
_cell.length_b   1.000
_cell.length_c   1.000
_cell.angle_alpha   90.00
_cell.angle_beta   90.00
_cell.angle_gamma   90.00
#
_symmetry.space_group_name_H-M   'P 1'
#
loop_
_entity.id
_entity.type
_entity.pdbx_description
1 polymer ?
#
loop_
_entity_poly.entity_id
_entity_poly.type
_entity_poly.pdbx_seq_one_letter_code
_entity_poly.pdbx_strand_id
1 'polypeptide(L)'
;MYNNSYSRATFGLEAKHIHKAKGKSCGYYMRIVFFFSSLIQSLIIASLVLFLVYGQPEKTAEEKRIEELEQVYNKLSTDNTKLRKEKADLTGALKAKTGEKDAADKEILKLKNDLNTTSSNNKNLHKALSLCELSKKLPSTRNTPLPCPPSNNNPNGEIKSLTSFLDQQKVLYGILQSNFSQTVEYLKADLDNAVKDKNEHHTQVIQLRQENMNLKSQLDIYTKKCKEDFANSLQGIQTVTSAFLTKIDNFFTNTVTFHLTCPKQEEQMNRIRSNCSSLSRQVEDKFQSYLDSVGAKVSNIQKQSSLLEVQNTGLTAELDKCKTGREKEDAESSKKLQDAQQTYDRQLEQLLREQSRLRDAKDLLDAQLAVKDATLISLQNGCVQQPKPAGLQPQGKAGLYPPVPGRGH
;
A
#
# COMPACT_ATOMS: atom_id res chain seq x y z
N MET A 1 51.00 -80.08 -30.86
CA MET A 1 50.61 -81.48 -31.11
C MET A 1 49.09 -81.54 -31.16
N TYR A 2 48.56 -82.04 -32.28
CA TYR A 2 47.17 -81.96 -32.72
C TYR A 2 46.22 -82.81 -31.87
N ASN A 3 45.05 -82.26 -31.53
CA ASN A 3 43.84 -83.03 -31.24
C ASN A 3 42.87 -82.86 -32.41
N ASN A 4 42.54 -83.98 -33.04
CA ASN A 4 41.68 -84.09 -34.20
C ASN A 4 40.25 -84.43 -33.73
N SER A 5 39.28 -83.68 -34.25
CA SER A 5 37.85 -84.01 -34.20
C SER A 5 37.55 -85.23 -35.05
N TYR A 6 36.59 -86.09 -34.66
CA TYR A 6 35.62 -86.69 -35.59
C TYR A 6 34.38 -87.23 -34.86
N SER A 7 33.22 -86.86 -35.39
CA SER A 7 31.86 -87.23 -34.98
C SER A 7 31.44 -88.62 -35.46
N ARG A 8 30.56 -89.31 -34.73
CA ARG A 8 29.47 -90.07 -35.35
C ARG A 8 28.30 -90.33 -34.39
N ALA A 9 27.10 -89.96 -34.84
CA ALA A 9 25.83 -90.23 -34.20
C ALA A 9 25.45 -91.71 -34.37
N THR A 10 24.94 -92.34 -33.32
CA THR A 10 24.19 -93.60 -33.41
C THR A 10 22.84 -93.41 -32.73
N PHE A 11 21.79 -93.52 -33.56
CA PHE A 11 20.41 -93.71 -33.13
C PHE A 11 20.33 -95.04 -32.36
N GLY A 12 19.86 -94.97 -31.11
CA GLY A 12 19.61 -96.13 -30.27
C GLY A 12 18.18 -96.08 -29.72
N LEU A 13 17.27 -96.69 -30.45
CA LEU A 13 15.90 -96.98 -30.05
C LEU A 13 15.97 -98.28 -29.23
N GLU A 14 15.91 -98.22 -27.90
CA GLU A 14 15.57 -99.41 -27.11
C GLU A 14 14.53 -99.10 -26.04
N ALA A 15 13.40 -99.76 -26.22
CA ALA A 15 12.27 -99.75 -25.33
C ALA A 15 12.50 -100.72 -24.17
N LYS A 16 12.27 -100.19 -22.96
CA LYS A 16 11.43 -100.81 -21.93
C LYS A 16 11.84 -102.22 -21.46
N HIS A 17 12.58 -102.25 -20.34
CA HIS A 17 12.43 -103.31 -19.35
C HIS A 17 11.98 -102.71 -18.00
N ILE A 18 10.71 -102.97 -17.68
CA ILE A 18 10.08 -102.71 -16.39
C ILE A 18 10.50 -103.83 -15.44
N HIS A 19 11.22 -103.52 -14.37
CA HIS A 19 11.34 -104.41 -13.21
C HIS A 19 11.18 -103.65 -11.88
N LYS A 20 10.08 -104.00 -11.18
CA LYS A 20 9.79 -103.96 -9.73
C LYS A 20 9.79 -102.62 -8.99
N ALA A 21 8.58 -102.21 -8.58
CA ALA A 21 8.33 -101.17 -7.58
C ALA A 21 8.93 -101.54 -6.21
N LYS A 22 10.02 -100.86 -5.85
CA LYS A 22 10.51 -100.79 -4.47
C LYS A 22 9.66 -99.74 -3.75
N GLY A 23 8.80 -100.17 -2.83
CA GLY A 23 7.98 -99.27 -2.02
C GLY A 23 8.86 -98.19 -1.36
N LYS A 24 8.54 -96.91 -1.60
CA LYS A 24 9.22 -95.79 -0.93
C LYS A 24 8.94 -95.92 0.56
N SER A 25 9.98 -96.14 1.35
CA SER A 25 9.86 -96.31 2.80
C SER A 25 9.22 -95.05 3.42
N CYS A 26 8.38 -95.24 4.44
CA CYS A 26 7.72 -94.18 5.21
C CYS A 26 8.70 -93.05 5.65
N GLY A 27 9.98 -93.38 5.85
CA GLY A 27 11.02 -92.41 6.17
C GLY A 27 11.32 -91.36 5.09
N TYR A 28 11.07 -91.64 3.81
CA TYR A 28 11.24 -90.65 2.73
C TYR A 28 10.23 -89.51 2.86
N TYR A 29 8.97 -89.84 3.14
CA TYR A 29 7.92 -88.83 3.34
C TYR A 29 8.10 -88.07 4.65
N MET A 30 8.57 -88.71 5.73
CA MET A 30 8.87 -88.03 6.99
C MET A 30 9.99 -86.99 6.84
N ARG A 31 11.05 -87.27 6.06
CA ARG A 31 12.10 -86.29 5.76
C ARG A 31 11.59 -85.11 4.94
N ILE A 32 10.69 -85.36 4.00
CA ILE A 32 10.05 -84.32 3.19
C ILE A 32 9.17 -83.43 4.06
N VAL A 33 8.35 -84.00 4.95
CA VAL A 33 7.49 -83.22 5.86
C VAL A 33 8.34 -82.38 6.81
N PHE A 34 9.45 -82.90 7.34
CA PHE A 34 10.35 -82.13 8.21
C PHE A 34 11.03 -80.99 7.46
N PHE A 35 11.40 -81.19 6.19
CA PHE A 35 11.97 -80.15 5.34
C PHE A 35 10.96 -79.05 5.05
N PHE A 36 9.72 -79.39 4.69
CA PHE A 36 8.65 -78.39 4.50
C PHE A 36 8.27 -77.67 5.79
N SER A 37 8.26 -78.36 6.94
CA SER A 37 8.01 -77.71 8.24
C SER A 37 9.13 -76.73 8.60
N SER A 38 10.40 -77.09 8.39
CA SER A 38 11.53 -76.20 8.63
C SER A 38 11.53 -75.02 7.65
N LEU A 39 11.15 -75.25 6.39
CA LEU A 39 11.08 -74.22 5.36
C LEU A 39 9.95 -73.21 5.62
N ILE A 40 8.78 -73.67 6.05
CA ILE A 40 7.68 -72.80 6.46
C ILE A 40 8.08 -72.00 7.70
N GLN A 41 8.76 -72.61 8.67
CA GLN A 41 9.27 -71.90 9.85
C GLN A 41 10.29 -70.81 9.47
N SER A 42 11.24 -71.10 8.57
CA SER A 42 12.19 -70.09 8.09
C SER A 42 11.51 -68.96 7.31
N LEU A 43 10.49 -69.27 6.50
CA LEU A 43 9.68 -68.26 5.81
C LEU A 43 8.94 -67.36 6.79
N ILE A 44 8.34 -67.91 7.84
CA ILE A 44 7.66 -67.12 8.88
C ILE A 44 8.66 -66.20 9.59
N ILE A 45 9.84 -66.70 9.97
CA ILE A 45 10.89 -65.88 10.61
C ILE A 45 11.36 -64.77 9.67
N ALA A 46 11.60 -65.07 8.39
CA ALA A 46 11.98 -64.08 7.40
C ALA A 46 10.88 -63.02 7.18
N SER A 47 9.61 -63.42 7.14
CA SER A 47 8.47 -62.51 7.05
C SER A 47 8.36 -61.62 8.29
N LEU A 48 8.54 -62.15 9.50
CA LEU A 48 8.51 -61.37 10.74
C LEU A 48 9.68 -60.38 10.81
N VAL A 49 10.88 -60.79 10.39
CA VAL A 49 12.05 -59.88 10.33
C VAL A 49 11.84 -58.80 9.27
N LEU A 50 11.29 -59.13 8.09
CA LEU A 50 10.89 -58.13 7.09
C LEU A 50 9.83 -57.18 7.66
N PHE A 51 8.87 -57.69 8.43
CA PHE A 51 7.88 -56.86 9.11
C PHE A 51 8.49 -56.01 10.24
N LEU A 52 9.61 -56.41 10.83
CA LEU A 52 10.29 -55.64 11.88
C LEU A 52 11.25 -54.59 11.30
N VAL A 53 11.90 -54.90 10.18
CA VAL A 53 12.82 -54.00 9.45
C VAL A 53 12.06 -53.01 8.58
N TYR A 54 10.95 -53.41 7.95
CA TYR A 54 10.14 -52.57 7.05
C TYR A 54 8.75 -52.22 7.57
N GLY A 55 8.30 -52.81 8.68
CA GLY A 55 6.98 -52.55 9.26
C GLY A 55 7.00 -51.56 10.43
N GLN A 56 8.06 -50.76 10.60
CA GLN A 56 7.88 -49.47 11.28
C GLN A 56 7.00 -48.62 10.36
N PRO A 57 5.76 -48.29 10.77
CA PRO A 57 4.87 -47.56 9.91
C PRO A 57 5.42 -46.13 9.77
N GLU A 58 5.53 -45.64 8.53
CA GLU A 58 5.78 -44.22 8.17
C GLU A 58 4.76 -43.22 8.76
N LYS A 59 3.86 -43.69 9.65
CA LYS A 59 2.82 -42.92 10.32
C LYS A 59 3.36 -41.67 11.02
N THR A 60 4.54 -41.69 11.62
CA THR A 60 5.07 -40.51 12.33
C THR A 60 5.51 -39.37 11.41
N ALA A 61 5.94 -39.68 10.18
CA ALA A 61 6.33 -38.65 9.22
C ALA A 61 5.13 -38.17 8.41
N GLU A 62 4.24 -39.08 8.01
CA GLU A 62 3.03 -38.75 7.26
C GLU A 62 1.97 -38.03 8.13
N GLU A 63 1.70 -38.45 9.38
CA GLU A 63 0.78 -37.72 10.26
C GLU A 63 1.28 -36.31 10.55
N LYS A 64 2.59 -36.14 10.78
CA LYS A 64 3.18 -34.82 10.98
C LYS A 64 3.05 -33.94 9.74
N ARG A 65 3.22 -34.51 8.55
CA ARG A 65 3.00 -33.83 7.26
C ARG A 65 1.53 -33.43 7.07
N ILE A 66 0.60 -34.27 7.49
CA ILE A 66 -0.84 -33.99 7.42
C ILE A 66 -1.22 -32.89 8.41
N GLU A 67 -0.70 -32.91 9.64
CA GLU A 67 -0.95 -31.89 10.66
C GLU A 67 -0.37 -30.52 10.25
N GLU A 68 0.86 -30.51 9.71
CA GLU A 68 1.47 -29.30 9.12
C GLU A 68 0.63 -28.77 7.95
N LEU A 69 0.11 -29.66 7.10
CA LEU A 69 -0.73 -29.27 5.96
C LEU A 69 -2.08 -28.71 6.41
N GLU A 70 -2.69 -29.29 7.44
CA GLU A 70 -3.94 -28.83 8.03
C GLU A 70 -3.77 -27.45 8.70
N GLN A 71 -2.67 -27.23 9.43
CA GLN A 71 -2.35 -25.92 10.00
C GLN A 71 -2.14 -24.85 8.92
N VAL A 72 -1.39 -25.17 7.86
CA VAL A 72 -1.17 -24.26 6.73
C VAL A 72 -2.48 -23.96 6.00
N TYR A 73 -3.33 -24.97 5.80
CA TYR A 73 -4.64 -24.81 5.18
C TYR A 73 -5.56 -23.91 6.01
N ASN A 74 -5.64 -24.13 7.32
CA ASN A 74 -6.48 -23.33 8.22
C ASN A 74 -6.01 -21.88 8.28
N LYS A 75 -4.68 -21.65 8.30
CA LYS A 75 -4.10 -20.30 8.21
C LYS A 75 -4.45 -19.64 6.88
N LEU A 76 -4.22 -20.34 5.76
CA LEU A 76 -4.51 -19.82 4.42
C LEU A 76 -6.00 -19.53 4.22
N SER A 77 -6.87 -20.36 4.77
CA SER A 77 -8.33 -20.16 4.74
C SER A 77 -8.73 -18.90 5.51
N THR A 78 -8.18 -18.71 6.71
CA THR A 78 -8.40 -17.49 7.52
C THR A 78 -7.92 -16.25 6.79
N ASP A 79 -6.70 -16.28 6.24
CA ASP A 79 -6.15 -15.17 5.45
C ASP A 79 -7.01 -14.88 4.22
N ASN A 80 -7.52 -15.90 3.52
CA ASN A 80 -8.39 -15.72 2.37
C ASN A 80 -9.72 -15.05 2.75
N THR A 81 -10.32 -15.44 3.87
CA THR A 81 -11.56 -14.80 4.37
C THR A 81 -11.32 -13.34 4.75
N LYS A 82 -10.19 -13.03 5.39
CA LYS A 82 -9.80 -11.65 5.73
C LYS A 82 -9.59 -10.81 4.48
N LEU A 83 -8.84 -11.31 3.50
CA LEU A 83 -8.60 -10.64 2.22
C LEU A 83 -9.90 -10.40 1.44
N ARG A 84 -10.86 -11.33 1.50
CA ARG A 84 -12.18 -11.12 0.89
C ARG A 84 -12.96 -10.00 1.56
N LYS A 85 -12.88 -9.89 2.89
CA LYS A 85 -13.52 -8.82 3.64
C LYS A 85 -12.86 -7.47 3.33
N GLU A 86 -11.53 -7.39 3.39
CA GLU A 86 -10.80 -6.17 3.03
C GLU A 86 -11.09 -5.74 1.59
N LYS A 87 -11.15 -6.68 0.63
CA LYS A 87 -11.55 -6.39 -0.75
C LYS A 87 -12.94 -5.78 -0.82
N ALA A 88 -13.91 -6.30 -0.08
CA ALA A 88 -15.26 -5.76 -0.05
C ALA A 88 -15.29 -4.35 0.54
N ASP A 89 -14.58 -4.14 1.66
CA ASP A 89 -14.48 -2.84 2.34
C ASP A 89 -13.80 -1.79 1.44
N LEU A 90 -12.67 -2.12 0.81
CA LEU A 90 -11.99 -1.25 -0.15
C LEU A 90 -12.87 -0.94 -1.37
N THR A 91 -13.59 -1.94 -1.90
CA THR A 91 -14.49 -1.73 -3.03
C THR A 91 -15.63 -0.77 -2.65
N GLY A 92 -16.16 -0.88 -1.42
CA GLY A 92 -17.14 0.04 -0.87
C GLY A 92 -16.61 1.46 -0.74
N ALA A 93 -15.42 1.62 -0.15
CA ALA A 93 -14.77 2.92 0.00
C ALA A 93 -14.46 3.58 -1.35
N LEU A 94 -14.02 2.79 -2.34
CA LEU A 94 -13.73 3.29 -3.68
C LEU A 94 -15.00 3.76 -4.38
N LYS A 95 -16.10 3.02 -4.27
CA LYS A 95 -17.41 3.43 -4.80
C LYS A 95 -17.91 4.72 -4.13
N ALA A 96 -17.73 4.88 -2.82
CA ALA A 96 -18.09 6.10 -2.11
C ALA A 96 -17.25 7.29 -2.60
N LYS A 97 -15.92 7.12 -2.71
CA LYS A 97 -15.02 8.17 -3.19
C LYS A 97 -15.26 8.55 -4.65
N THR A 98 -15.60 7.61 -5.50
CA THR A 98 -16.03 7.91 -6.88
C THR A 98 -17.32 8.74 -6.88
N GLY A 99 -18.29 8.41 -6.03
CA GLY A 99 -19.52 9.21 -5.91
C GLY A 99 -19.27 10.63 -5.40
N GLU A 100 -18.40 10.81 -4.40
CA GLU A 100 -17.99 12.14 -3.92
C GLU A 100 -17.28 12.95 -5.02
N LYS A 101 -16.39 12.31 -5.79
CA LYS A 101 -15.72 12.94 -6.93
C LYS A 101 -16.73 13.40 -7.98
N ASP A 102 -17.66 12.53 -8.37
CA ASP A 102 -18.68 12.87 -9.37
C ASP A 102 -19.59 14.03 -8.90
N ALA A 103 -19.86 14.12 -7.59
CA ALA A 103 -20.58 15.25 -7.01
C ALA A 103 -19.76 16.54 -7.06
N ALA A 104 -18.48 16.49 -6.70
CA ALA A 104 -17.57 17.63 -6.78
C ALA A 104 -17.38 18.12 -8.24
N ASP A 105 -17.24 17.21 -9.20
CA ASP A 105 -17.11 17.53 -10.62
C ASP A 105 -18.38 18.25 -11.15
N LYS A 106 -19.57 17.86 -10.69
CA LYS A 106 -20.83 18.57 -10.99
C LYS A 106 -20.86 19.97 -10.38
N GLU A 107 -20.36 20.15 -9.16
CA GLU A 107 -20.29 21.45 -8.52
C GLU A 107 -19.30 22.39 -9.23
N ILE A 108 -18.14 21.87 -9.64
CA ILE A 108 -17.16 22.60 -10.45
C ILE A 108 -17.77 23.04 -11.79
N LEU A 109 -18.51 22.15 -12.47
CA LEU A 109 -19.21 22.51 -13.70
C LEU A 109 -20.24 23.61 -13.49
N LYS A 110 -20.99 23.57 -12.39
CA LYS A 110 -21.96 24.61 -12.03
C LYS A 110 -21.26 25.95 -11.78
N LEU A 111 -20.21 25.97 -10.96
CA LEU A 111 -19.42 27.18 -10.67
C LEU A 111 -18.80 27.77 -11.94
N LYS A 112 -18.33 26.93 -12.87
CA LYS A 112 -17.80 27.37 -14.16
C LYS A 112 -18.87 28.04 -15.02
N ASN A 113 -20.09 27.51 -15.02
CA ASN A 113 -21.21 28.12 -15.73
C ASN A 113 -21.62 29.46 -15.10
N ASP A 114 -21.70 29.52 -13.77
CA ASP A 114 -22.03 30.76 -13.04
C ASP A 114 -20.97 31.85 -13.28
N LEU A 115 -19.69 31.47 -13.31
CA LEU A 115 -18.59 32.38 -13.63
C LEU A 115 -18.68 32.91 -15.07
N ASN A 116 -18.98 32.04 -16.05
CA ASN A 116 -19.15 32.45 -17.44
C ASN A 116 -20.34 33.42 -17.60
N THR A 117 -21.46 33.14 -16.95
CA THR A 117 -22.63 34.03 -16.92
C THR A 117 -22.28 35.37 -16.29
N THR A 118 -21.58 35.38 -15.16
CA THR A 118 -21.14 36.60 -14.47
C THR A 118 -20.16 37.40 -15.32
N SER A 119 -19.22 36.74 -16.00
CA SER A 119 -18.28 37.36 -16.94
C SER A 119 -19.02 38.03 -18.10
N SER A 120 -20.05 37.38 -18.66
CA SER A 120 -20.90 37.95 -19.70
C SER A 120 -21.66 39.18 -19.20
N ASN A 121 -22.27 39.08 -18.02
CA ASN A 121 -22.99 40.20 -17.39
C ASN A 121 -22.07 41.38 -17.09
N ASN A 122 -20.85 41.13 -16.62
CA ASN A 122 -19.86 42.17 -16.37
C ASN A 122 -19.44 42.88 -17.68
N LYS A 123 -19.21 42.12 -18.77
CA LYS A 123 -18.95 42.70 -20.10
C LYS A 123 -20.11 43.57 -20.58
N ASN A 124 -21.35 43.14 -20.36
CA ASN A 124 -22.54 43.91 -20.72
C ASN A 124 -22.69 45.19 -19.88
N LEU A 125 -22.42 45.11 -18.57
CA LEU A 125 -22.41 46.27 -17.67
C LEU A 125 -21.32 47.28 -18.09
N HIS A 126 -20.13 46.80 -18.44
CA HIS A 126 -19.03 47.63 -18.91
C HIS A 126 -19.38 48.33 -20.24
N LYS A 127 -20.09 47.65 -21.14
CA LYS A 127 -20.62 48.27 -22.37
C LYS A 127 -21.67 49.33 -22.05
N ALA A 128 -22.61 49.06 -21.15
CA ALA A 128 -23.62 50.03 -20.72
C ALA A 128 -23.00 51.27 -20.05
N LEU A 129 -21.97 51.08 -19.22
CA LEU A 129 -21.19 52.16 -18.63
C LEU A 129 -20.51 53.02 -19.70
N SER A 130 -19.84 52.40 -20.67
CA SER A 130 -19.20 53.14 -21.76
C SER A 130 -20.18 53.93 -22.65
N LEU A 131 -21.39 53.41 -22.86
CA LEU A 131 -22.47 54.12 -23.57
C LEU A 131 -23.01 55.30 -22.76
N CYS A 132 -23.14 55.15 -21.45
CA CYS A 132 -23.55 56.21 -20.54
C CYS A 132 -22.50 57.35 -20.49
N GLU A 133 -21.21 57.01 -20.48
CA GLU A 133 -20.13 57.99 -20.56
C GLU A 133 -20.10 58.74 -21.90
N LEU A 134 -20.43 58.08 -23.02
CA LEU A 134 -20.60 58.76 -24.31
C LEU A 134 -21.81 59.72 -24.31
N SER A 135 -22.91 59.35 -23.66
CA SER A 135 -24.13 60.18 -23.59
C SER A 135 -23.96 61.46 -22.76
N LYS A 136 -22.98 61.52 -21.86
CA LYS A 136 -22.61 62.75 -21.12
C LYS A 136 -21.89 63.81 -21.98
N LYS A 137 -21.54 63.50 -23.23
CA LYS A 137 -20.84 64.42 -24.15
C LYS A 137 -21.74 65.12 -25.19
N LEU A 138 -23.07 65.14 -24.99
CA LEU A 138 -23.99 65.94 -25.80
C LEU A 138 -24.35 67.25 -25.07
N PRO A 139 -24.28 68.43 -25.72
CA PRO A 139 -24.43 69.71 -25.05
C PRO A 139 -25.87 69.91 -24.58
N SER A 140 -26.05 69.88 -23.25
CA SER A 140 -27.33 70.16 -22.62
C SER A 140 -27.79 71.58 -22.95
N THR A 141 -28.93 71.64 -23.62
CA THR A 141 -29.61 72.87 -24.01
C THR A 141 -30.24 73.49 -22.77
N ARG A 142 -29.82 74.72 -22.46
CA ARG A 142 -30.56 75.81 -21.81
C ARG A 142 -31.58 75.42 -20.74
N ASN A 143 -31.17 75.53 -19.47
CA ASN A 143 -32.09 75.75 -18.35
C ASN A 143 -31.76 77.06 -17.63
N THR A 144 -32.83 77.73 -17.25
CA THR A 144 -33.01 79.02 -16.58
C THR A 144 -32.14 79.21 -15.32
N PRO A 145 -31.73 80.45 -14.98
CA PRO A 145 -30.95 80.72 -13.78
C PRO A 145 -31.85 80.71 -12.54
N LEU A 146 -31.60 79.77 -11.63
CA LEU A 146 -32.04 79.83 -10.25
C LEU A 146 -31.08 80.73 -9.45
N PRO A 147 -31.56 81.59 -8.53
CA PRO A 147 -30.69 82.46 -7.75
C PRO A 147 -29.93 81.66 -6.68
N CYS A 148 -28.61 81.75 -6.67
CA CYS A 148 -27.80 81.29 -5.55
C CYS A 148 -28.03 82.17 -4.31
N PRO A 149 -28.08 81.60 -3.09
CA PRO A 149 -28.03 82.39 -1.87
C PRO A 149 -26.66 83.06 -1.73
N PRO A 150 -26.57 84.20 -1.02
CA PRO A 150 -25.35 84.98 -0.93
C PRO A 150 -24.24 84.16 -0.25
N SER A 151 -23.12 84.04 -0.97
CA SER A 151 -21.88 83.48 -0.46
C SER A 151 -21.38 84.33 0.70
N ASN A 152 -21.27 83.70 1.86
CA ASN A 152 -20.66 84.31 3.02
C ASN A 152 -19.14 84.21 2.86
N ASN A 153 -18.50 85.36 2.73
CA ASN A 153 -17.09 85.51 2.43
C ASN A 153 -16.20 84.82 3.48
N ASN A 154 -15.61 83.68 3.11
CA ASN A 154 -14.27 83.35 3.58
C ASN A 154 -13.47 82.56 2.51
N PRO A 155 -12.98 83.22 1.45
CA PRO A 155 -12.34 82.57 0.30
C PRO A 155 -11.10 81.75 0.66
N ASN A 156 -10.48 82.02 1.81
CA ASN A 156 -9.28 81.32 2.25
C ASN A 156 -9.54 79.96 2.90
N GLY A 157 -10.78 79.65 3.33
CA GLY A 157 -11.12 78.39 3.98
C GLY A 157 -11.47 77.27 3.00
N GLU A 158 -12.35 77.55 2.04
CA GLU A 158 -12.81 76.59 1.04
C GLU A 158 -11.69 76.20 0.04
N ILE A 159 -10.88 77.18 -0.38
CA ILE A 159 -9.72 76.91 -1.24
C ILE A 159 -8.72 76.00 -0.52
N LYS A 160 -8.51 76.18 0.79
CA LYS A 160 -7.65 75.30 1.60
C LYS A 160 -8.21 73.89 1.74
N SER A 161 -9.53 73.74 1.95
CA SER A 161 -10.14 72.40 2.03
C SER A 161 -10.13 71.67 0.70
N LEU A 162 -10.38 72.35 -0.41
CA LEU A 162 -10.28 71.80 -1.77
C LEU A 162 -8.84 71.41 -2.11
N THR A 163 -7.86 72.23 -1.73
CA THR A 163 -6.43 71.92 -1.92
C THR A 163 -6.03 70.71 -1.08
N SER A 164 -6.43 70.65 0.19
CA SER A 164 -6.19 69.49 1.06
C SER A 164 -6.81 68.22 0.51
N PHE A 165 -8.00 68.29 -0.08
CA PHE A 165 -8.67 67.14 -0.69
C PHE A 165 -7.95 66.69 -1.97
N LEU A 166 -7.51 67.62 -2.81
CA LEU A 166 -6.70 67.32 -4.01
C LEU A 166 -5.37 66.66 -3.63
N ASP A 167 -4.71 67.16 -2.59
CA ASP A 167 -3.46 66.58 -2.09
C ASP A 167 -3.68 65.19 -1.50
N GLN A 168 -4.78 64.98 -0.74
CA GLN A 168 -5.17 63.66 -0.26
C GLN A 168 -5.46 62.69 -1.42
N GLN A 169 -6.12 63.16 -2.49
CA GLN A 169 -6.40 62.35 -3.68
C GLN A 169 -5.12 61.95 -4.42
N LYS A 170 -4.15 62.87 -4.55
CA LYS A 170 -2.83 62.57 -5.13
C LYS A 170 -2.07 61.51 -4.32
N VAL A 171 -2.11 61.61 -2.99
CA VAL A 171 -1.51 60.60 -2.10
C VAL A 171 -2.16 59.24 -2.30
N LEU A 172 -3.50 59.18 -2.31
CA LEU A 172 -4.23 57.92 -2.52
C LEU A 172 -3.92 57.32 -3.90
N TYR A 173 -3.84 58.15 -4.94
CA TYR A 173 -3.47 57.72 -6.28
C TYR A 173 -2.03 57.15 -6.31
N GLY A 174 -1.08 57.80 -5.63
CA GLY A 174 0.29 57.32 -5.50
C GLY A 174 0.36 55.96 -4.79
N ILE A 175 -0.41 55.78 -3.71
CA ILE A 175 -0.52 54.50 -2.99
C ILE A 175 -1.14 53.43 -3.90
N LEU A 176 -2.20 53.75 -4.63
CA LEU A 176 -2.85 52.80 -5.54
C LEU A 176 -1.93 52.39 -6.68
N GLN A 177 -1.22 53.35 -7.28
CA GLN A 177 -0.24 53.09 -8.34
C GLN A 177 0.91 52.23 -7.84
N SER A 178 1.43 52.49 -6.64
CA SER A 178 2.48 51.68 -6.02
C SER A 178 2.01 50.25 -5.74
N ASN A 179 0.82 50.08 -5.15
CA ASN A 179 0.24 48.75 -4.90
C ASN A 179 0.00 47.98 -6.20
N PHE A 180 -0.49 48.65 -7.23
CA PHE A 180 -0.71 48.02 -8.54
C PHE A 180 0.61 47.57 -9.16
N SER A 181 1.63 48.44 -9.20
CA SER A 181 2.96 48.08 -9.70
C SER A 181 3.57 46.90 -8.93
N GLN A 182 3.50 46.92 -7.60
CA GLN A 182 4.01 45.84 -6.75
C GLN A 182 3.26 44.52 -7.01
N THR A 183 1.93 44.57 -7.16
CA THR A 183 1.12 43.38 -7.44
C THR A 183 1.46 42.82 -8.82
N VAL A 184 1.62 43.66 -9.84
CA VAL A 184 2.01 43.24 -11.19
C VAL A 184 3.41 42.61 -11.19
N GLU A 185 4.36 43.19 -10.46
CA GLU A 185 5.71 42.63 -10.33
C GLU A 185 5.70 41.27 -9.64
N TYR A 186 4.94 41.13 -8.55
CA TYR A 186 4.74 39.85 -7.86
C TYR A 186 4.12 38.80 -8.77
N LEU A 187 3.02 39.14 -9.46
CA LEU A 187 2.34 38.21 -10.38
C LEU A 187 3.23 37.81 -11.55
N LYS A 188 4.08 38.72 -12.03
CA LYS A 188 5.05 38.42 -13.08
C LYS A 188 6.12 37.44 -12.57
N ALA A 189 6.67 37.66 -11.38
CA ALA A 189 7.62 36.74 -10.77
C ALA A 189 7.01 35.36 -10.52
N ASP A 190 5.75 35.31 -10.06
CA ASP A 190 5.01 34.07 -9.87
C ASP A 190 4.79 33.32 -11.19
N LEU A 191 4.42 34.05 -12.25
CA LEU A 191 4.30 33.47 -13.59
C LEU A 191 5.64 32.91 -14.10
N ASP A 192 6.73 33.66 -13.95
CA ASP A 192 8.06 33.23 -14.39
C ASP A 192 8.52 31.97 -13.62
N ASN A 193 8.25 31.91 -12.31
CA ASN A 193 8.50 30.72 -11.50
C ASN A 193 7.64 29.52 -11.95
N ALA A 194 6.34 29.72 -12.18
CA ALA A 194 5.46 28.66 -12.65
C ALA A 194 5.87 28.12 -14.03
N VAL A 195 6.36 28.99 -14.92
CA VAL A 195 6.91 28.58 -16.22
C VAL A 195 8.20 27.78 -16.04
N LYS A 196 9.09 28.21 -15.13
CA LYS A 196 10.32 27.49 -14.81
C LYS A 196 10.02 26.10 -14.25
N ASP A 197 9.14 26.00 -13.26
CA ASP A 197 8.74 24.73 -12.64
C ASP A 197 8.10 23.79 -13.67
N LYS A 198 7.23 24.32 -14.53
CA LYS A 198 6.66 23.55 -15.64
C LYS A 198 7.75 22.98 -16.55
N ASN A 199 8.75 23.79 -16.93
CA ASN A 199 9.83 23.36 -17.80
C ASN A 199 10.74 22.33 -17.12
N GLU A 200 10.99 22.49 -15.82
CA GLU A 200 11.75 21.53 -15.02
C GLU A 200 11.01 20.19 -14.93
N HIS A 201 9.72 20.20 -14.60
CA HIS A 201 8.90 18.98 -14.61
C HIS A 201 8.83 18.35 -15.99
N HIS A 202 8.73 19.14 -17.06
CA HIS A 202 8.72 18.60 -18.41
C HIS A 202 10.04 17.87 -18.73
N THR A 203 11.17 18.46 -18.34
CA THR A 203 12.50 17.86 -18.50
C THR A 203 12.63 16.58 -17.68
N GLN A 204 12.21 16.59 -16.42
CA GLN A 204 12.20 15.41 -15.55
C GLN A 204 11.34 14.29 -16.13
N VAL A 205 10.15 14.59 -16.68
CA VAL A 205 9.29 13.58 -17.31
C VAL A 205 9.96 12.96 -18.53
N ILE A 206 10.64 13.76 -19.36
CA ILE A 206 11.41 13.24 -20.51
C ILE A 206 12.53 12.32 -20.01
N GLN A 207 13.29 12.74 -19.01
CA GLN A 207 14.37 11.94 -18.43
C GLN A 207 13.86 10.62 -17.84
N LEU A 208 12.81 10.66 -17.02
CA LEU A 208 12.20 9.47 -16.43
C LEU A 208 11.67 8.50 -17.49
N ARG A 209 11.10 9.01 -18.59
CA ARG A 209 10.70 8.16 -19.72
C ARG A 209 11.90 7.47 -20.36
N GLN A 210 13.00 8.21 -20.56
CA GLN A 210 14.22 7.65 -21.13
C GLN A 210 14.84 6.58 -20.21
N GLU A 211 14.92 6.85 -18.92
CA GLU A 211 15.41 5.91 -17.91
C GLU A 211 14.54 4.65 -17.84
N ASN A 212 13.22 4.80 -17.87
CA ASN A 212 12.28 3.68 -17.87
C ASN A 212 12.42 2.81 -19.12
N MET A 213 12.58 3.43 -20.30
CA MET A 213 12.88 2.68 -21.53
C MET A 213 14.21 1.93 -21.44
N ASN A 214 15.25 2.56 -20.88
CA ASN A 214 16.57 1.94 -20.71
C ASN A 214 16.51 0.75 -19.73
N LEU A 215 15.88 0.92 -18.57
CA LEU A 215 15.68 -0.14 -17.57
C LEU A 215 14.89 -1.31 -18.14
N LYS A 216 13.83 -1.05 -18.91
CA LYS A 216 13.05 -2.09 -19.58
C LYS A 216 13.87 -2.86 -20.61
N SER A 217 14.72 -2.15 -21.37
CA SER A 217 15.66 -2.78 -22.32
C SER A 217 16.69 -3.65 -21.60
N GLN A 218 17.28 -3.15 -20.52
CA GLN A 218 18.23 -3.92 -19.70
C GLN A 218 17.60 -5.20 -19.11
N LEU A 219 16.35 -5.11 -18.64
CA LEU A 219 15.62 -6.26 -18.12
C LEU A 219 15.35 -7.32 -19.20
N ASP A 220 15.03 -6.90 -20.43
CA ASP A 220 14.82 -7.82 -21.55
C ASP A 220 16.14 -8.52 -21.95
N ILE A 221 17.23 -7.75 -22.04
CA ILE A 221 18.58 -8.29 -22.30
C ILE A 221 18.99 -9.28 -21.21
N TYR A 222 18.80 -8.93 -19.94
CA TYR A 222 19.12 -9.82 -18.82
C TYR A 222 18.30 -11.10 -18.85
N THR A 223 17.00 -11.01 -19.14
CA THR A 223 16.11 -12.17 -19.26
C THR A 223 16.57 -13.11 -20.38
N LYS A 224 16.93 -12.55 -21.54
CA LYS A 224 17.47 -13.31 -22.67
C LYS A 224 18.80 -13.98 -22.31
N LYS A 225 19.72 -13.23 -21.70
CA LYS A 225 21.03 -13.73 -21.28
C LYS A 225 20.91 -14.86 -20.25
N CYS A 226 20.01 -14.75 -19.28
CA CYS A 226 19.74 -15.82 -18.32
C CYS A 226 19.28 -17.13 -19.00
N LYS A 227 18.42 -17.02 -20.02
CA LYS A 227 18.01 -18.19 -20.82
C LYS A 227 19.19 -18.80 -21.59
N GLU A 228 20.02 -17.96 -22.21
CA GLU A 228 21.21 -18.38 -22.95
C GLU A 228 22.25 -19.03 -22.03
N ASP A 229 22.55 -18.44 -20.88
CA ASP A 229 23.50 -18.96 -19.89
C ASP A 229 23.04 -20.32 -19.32
N PHE A 230 21.72 -20.48 -19.11
CA PHE A 230 21.15 -21.77 -18.73
C PHE A 230 21.33 -22.82 -19.82
N ALA A 231 21.04 -22.48 -21.08
CA ALA A 231 21.23 -23.40 -22.21
C ALA A 231 22.72 -23.76 -22.41
N ASN A 232 23.61 -22.78 -22.30
CA ASN A 232 25.06 -22.96 -22.42
C ASN A 232 25.61 -23.90 -21.33
N SER A 233 25.11 -23.78 -20.10
CA SER A 233 25.49 -24.68 -18.99
C SER A 233 25.17 -26.15 -19.28
N LEU A 234 24.25 -26.41 -20.21
CA LEU A 234 23.75 -27.75 -20.57
C LEU A 234 24.27 -28.23 -21.93
N GLN A 235 25.09 -27.43 -22.61
CA GLN A 235 25.73 -27.75 -23.88
C GLN A 235 26.61 -29.01 -23.81
N GLY A 236 27.14 -29.34 -22.62
CA GLY A 236 27.91 -30.57 -22.39
C GLY A 236 27.16 -31.85 -22.78
N ILE A 237 25.83 -31.88 -22.63
CA ILE A 237 24.99 -33.02 -23.02
C ILE A 237 25.03 -33.21 -24.54
N GLN A 238 24.88 -32.12 -25.29
CA GLN A 238 24.92 -32.15 -26.76
C GLN A 238 26.28 -32.62 -27.28
N THR A 239 27.37 -32.17 -26.62
CA THR A 239 28.73 -32.64 -26.89
C THR A 239 28.88 -34.14 -26.69
N VAL A 240 28.36 -34.69 -25.58
CA VAL A 240 28.43 -36.14 -25.30
C VAL A 240 27.64 -36.95 -26.34
N THR A 241 26.43 -36.51 -26.69
CA THR A 241 25.59 -37.22 -27.67
C THR A 241 26.20 -37.20 -29.06
N SER A 242 26.75 -36.07 -29.49
CA SER A 242 27.44 -35.94 -30.78
C SER A 242 28.72 -36.79 -30.82
N ALA A 243 29.51 -36.81 -29.74
CA ALA A 243 30.68 -37.68 -29.63
C ALA A 243 30.31 -39.18 -29.68
N PHE A 244 29.20 -39.56 -29.05
CA PHE A 244 28.68 -40.93 -29.07
C PHE A 244 28.24 -41.36 -30.48
N LEU A 245 27.47 -40.52 -31.18
CA LEU A 245 27.08 -40.73 -32.58
C LEU A 245 28.29 -40.88 -33.50
N THR A 246 29.28 -40.00 -33.34
CA THR A 246 30.53 -40.06 -34.10
C THR A 246 31.27 -41.38 -33.86
N LYS A 247 31.26 -41.88 -32.62
CA LYS A 247 31.90 -43.15 -32.26
C LYS A 247 31.16 -44.36 -32.83
N ILE A 248 29.83 -44.33 -32.84
CA ILE A 248 28.98 -45.30 -33.52
C ILE A 248 29.35 -45.32 -35.01
N ASP A 249 29.29 -44.18 -35.69
CA ASP A 249 29.55 -44.12 -37.13
C ASP A 249 30.96 -44.61 -37.45
N ASN A 250 31.99 -44.22 -36.70
CA ASN A 250 33.35 -44.70 -36.91
C ASN A 250 33.51 -46.21 -36.67
N PHE A 251 32.79 -46.79 -35.70
CA PHE A 251 32.82 -48.23 -35.42
C PHE A 251 32.20 -49.04 -36.55
N PHE A 252 31.09 -48.56 -37.13
CA PHE A 252 30.37 -49.25 -38.22
C PHE A 252 30.88 -48.91 -39.63
N THR A 253 31.74 -47.89 -39.80
CA THR A 253 32.32 -47.55 -41.12
C THR A 253 33.59 -48.37 -41.40
N ASN A 254 34.24 -48.92 -40.36
CA ASN A 254 35.33 -49.89 -40.47
C ASN A 254 34.82 -51.34 -40.65
N THR A 255 33.68 -51.53 -41.32
CA THR A 255 33.09 -52.83 -41.63
C THR A 255 33.96 -53.71 -42.53
N VAL A 256 35.03 -53.18 -43.12
CA VAL A 256 36.03 -53.97 -43.86
C VAL A 256 36.86 -54.87 -42.93
N THR A 257 36.96 -54.54 -41.64
CA THR A 257 37.75 -55.32 -40.66
C THR A 257 37.00 -56.53 -40.11
N PHE A 258 35.66 -56.49 -40.12
CA PHE A 258 34.84 -57.66 -39.87
C PHE A 258 34.58 -58.31 -41.22
N HIS A 259 35.20 -59.46 -41.51
CA HIS A 259 34.88 -60.28 -42.68
C HIS A 259 33.44 -60.82 -42.60
N LEU A 260 32.45 -59.93 -42.73
CA LEU A 260 31.02 -60.21 -42.78
C LEU A 260 30.73 -60.86 -44.13
N THR A 261 31.01 -62.16 -44.21
CA THR A 261 30.83 -62.99 -45.40
C THR A 261 29.39 -63.47 -45.55
N CYS A 262 28.52 -63.22 -44.56
CA CYS A 262 27.12 -63.64 -44.55
C CYS A 262 26.17 -62.43 -44.67
N PRO A 263 25.24 -62.43 -45.64
CA PRO A 263 24.26 -61.34 -45.83
C PRO A 263 23.39 -61.07 -44.59
N LYS A 264 23.06 -62.13 -43.83
CA LYS A 264 22.30 -61.98 -42.57
C LYS A 264 23.08 -61.23 -41.49
N GLN A 265 24.40 -61.34 -41.45
CA GLN A 265 25.21 -60.62 -40.47
C GLN A 265 25.32 -59.14 -40.83
N GLU A 266 25.42 -58.82 -42.12
CA GLU A 266 25.38 -57.43 -42.61
C GLU A 266 24.04 -56.75 -42.29
N GLU A 267 22.92 -57.46 -42.50
CA GLU A 267 21.58 -56.97 -42.15
C GLU A 267 21.45 -56.69 -40.64
N GLN A 268 21.91 -57.61 -39.78
CA GLN A 268 21.89 -57.42 -38.33
C GLN A 268 22.78 -56.25 -37.90
N MET A 269 23.96 -56.08 -38.51
CA MET A 269 24.86 -54.97 -38.23
C MET A 269 24.23 -53.62 -38.61
N ASN A 270 23.62 -53.53 -39.79
CA ASN A 270 22.90 -52.34 -40.23
C ASN A 270 21.71 -52.02 -39.32
N ARG A 271 21.02 -53.05 -38.80
CA ARG A 271 19.92 -52.89 -37.84
C ARG A 271 20.41 -52.38 -36.48
N ILE A 272 21.55 -52.86 -35.99
CA ILE A 272 22.18 -52.34 -34.76
C ILE A 272 22.61 -50.89 -34.96
N ARG A 273 23.27 -50.57 -36.08
CA ARG A 273 23.65 -49.19 -36.43
C ARG A 273 22.44 -48.26 -36.43
N SER A 274 21.36 -48.63 -37.14
CA SER A 274 20.17 -47.78 -37.21
C SER A 274 19.50 -47.61 -35.85
N ASN A 275 19.41 -48.68 -35.04
CA ASN A 275 18.86 -48.62 -33.70
C ASN A 275 19.69 -47.72 -32.77
N CYS A 276 21.02 -47.85 -32.78
CA CYS A 276 21.92 -47.03 -31.95
C CYS A 276 21.89 -45.54 -32.36
N SER A 277 21.93 -45.26 -33.68
CA SER A 277 21.81 -43.89 -34.18
C SER A 277 20.42 -43.29 -33.90
N SER A 278 19.35 -44.07 -34.09
CA SER A 278 17.98 -43.66 -33.77
C SER A 278 17.80 -43.36 -32.28
N LEU A 279 18.27 -44.24 -31.41
CA LEU A 279 18.18 -44.06 -29.97
C LEU A 279 18.93 -42.81 -29.52
N SER A 280 20.16 -42.60 -30.03
CA SER A 280 20.94 -41.42 -29.69
C SER A 280 20.27 -40.12 -30.14
N ARG A 281 19.67 -40.09 -31.34
CA ARG A 281 18.89 -38.93 -31.80
C ARG A 281 17.63 -38.70 -30.96
N GLN A 282 16.88 -39.75 -30.64
CA GLN A 282 15.71 -39.63 -29.77
C GLN A 282 16.06 -39.11 -28.37
N VAL A 283 17.20 -39.53 -27.83
CA VAL A 283 17.73 -39.02 -26.56
C VAL A 283 18.05 -37.52 -26.69
N GLU A 284 18.75 -37.11 -27.75
CA GLU A 284 19.04 -35.69 -28.01
C GLU A 284 17.77 -34.85 -28.12
N ASP A 285 16.79 -35.28 -28.93
CA ASP A 285 15.53 -34.58 -29.14
C ASP A 285 14.72 -34.43 -27.85
N LYS A 286 14.67 -35.50 -27.04
CA LYS A 286 13.98 -35.48 -25.74
C LYS A 286 14.68 -34.55 -24.75
N PHE A 287 16.01 -34.55 -24.72
CA PHE A 287 16.77 -33.63 -23.88
C PHE A 287 16.57 -32.19 -24.33
N GLN A 288 16.68 -31.89 -25.63
CA GLN A 288 16.48 -30.53 -26.14
C GLN A 288 15.08 -30.00 -25.79
N SER A 289 14.04 -30.82 -25.98
CA SER A 289 12.67 -30.45 -25.59
C SER A 289 12.54 -30.18 -24.09
N TYR A 290 13.19 -30.99 -23.25
CA TYR A 290 13.23 -30.77 -21.81
C TYR A 290 13.98 -29.47 -21.45
N LEU A 291 15.13 -29.22 -22.08
CA LEU A 291 15.93 -28.00 -21.89
C LEU A 291 15.14 -26.75 -22.27
N ASP A 292 14.44 -26.78 -23.40
CA ASP A 292 13.60 -25.66 -23.83
C ASP A 292 12.47 -25.39 -22.83
N SER A 293 11.84 -26.46 -22.32
CA SER A 293 10.77 -26.36 -21.32
C SER A 293 11.28 -25.81 -19.99
N VAL A 294 12.40 -26.33 -19.47
CA VAL A 294 12.98 -25.87 -18.21
C VAL A 294 13.54 -24.46 -18.35
N GLY A 295 14.23 -24.13 -19.46
CA GLY A 295 14.72 -22.79 -19.74
C GLY A 295 13.60 -21.76 -19.79
N ALA A 296 12.45 -22.11 -20.39
CA ALA A 296 11.26 -21.26 -20.37
C ALA A 296 10.69 -21.09 -18.95
N LYS A 297 10.64 -22.17 -18.14
CA LYS A 297 10.19 -22.10 -16.75
C LYS A 297 11.11 -21.24 -15.88
N VAL A 298 12.42 -21.44 -15.97
CA VAL A 298 13.43 -20.67 -15.22
C VAL A 298 13.34 -19.19 -15.59
N SER A 299 13.27 -18.87 -16.89
CA SER A 299 13.11 -17.49 -17.37
C SER A 299 11.83 -16.85 -16.83
N ASN A 300 10.71 -17.58 -16.81
CA ASN A 300 9.45 -17.09 -16.26
C ASN A 300 9.50 -16.90 -14.73
N ILE A 301 10.07 -17.86 -14.00
CA ILE A 301 10.25 -17.76 -12.54
C ILE A 301 11.12 -16.57 -12.20
N GLN A 302 12.25 -16.39 -12.90
CA GLN A 302 13.14 -15.25 -12.69
C GLN A 302 12.41 -13.93 -12.92
N LYS A 303 11.65 -13.81 -14.02
CA LYS A 303 10.85 -12.61 -14.33
C LYS A 303 9.83 -12.31 -13.23
N GLN A 304 9.10 -13.33 -12.76
CA GLN A 304 8.11 -13.16 -11.69
C GLN A 304 8.76 -12.82 -10.36
N SER A 305 9.87 -13.48 -10.01
CA SER A 305 10.61 -13.24 -8.77
C SER A 305 11.12 -11.80 -8.71
N SER A 306 11.77 -11.32 -9.78
CA SER A 306 12.25 -9.94 -9.84
C SER A 306 11.10 -8.92 -9.75
N LEU A 307 9.95 -9.19 -10.39
CA LEU A 307 8.79 -8.30 -10.29
C LEU A 307 8.22 -8.25 -8.87
N LEU A 308 8.10 -9.40 -8.22
CA LEU A 308 7.62 -9.49 -6.84
C LEU A 308 8.58 -8.83 -5.86
N GLU A 309 9.90 -8.97 -6.06
CA GLU A 309 10.92 -8.34 -5.23
C GLU A 309 10.87 -6.80 -5.31
N VAL A 310 10.72 -6.26 -6.53
CA VAL A 310 10.53 -4.82 -6.73
C VAL A 310 9.22 -4.33 -6.10
N GLN A 311 8.13 -5.10 -6.23
CA GLN A 311 6.86 -4.72 -5.61
C GLN A 311 6.94 -4.75 -4.08
N ASN A 312 7.58 -5.78 -3.52
CA ASN A 312 7.70 -5.95 -2.07
C ASN A 312 8.58 -4.85 -1.45
N THR A 313 9.70 -4.51 -2.08
CA THR A 313 10.57 -3.40 -1.65
C THR A 313 9.84 -2.07 -1.72
N GLY A 314 9.08 -1.81 -2.79
CA GLY A 314 8.25 -0.61 -2.93
C GLY A 314 7.18 -0.49 -1.85
N LEU A 315 6.39 -1.55 -1.64
CA LEU A 315 5.35 -1.59 -0.60
C LEU A 315 5.92 -1.45 0.81
N THR A 316 7.09 -2.04 1.06
CA THR A 316 7.78 -1.91 2.36
C THR A 316 8.19 -0.46 2.61
N ALA A 317 8.77 0.21 1.61
CA ALA A 317 9.15 1.62 1.73
C ALA A 317 7.94 2.54 1.93
N GLU A 318 6.83 2.29 1.22
CA GLU A 318 5.58 3.03 1.42
C GLU A 318 4.99 2.81 2.82
N LEU A 319 5.01 1.57 3.30
CA LEU A 319 4.55 1.22 4.65
C LEU A 319 5.38 1.95 5.71
N ASP A 320 6.70 1.95 5.57
CA ASP A 320 7.60 2.63 6.51
C ASP A 320 7.37 4.14 6.49
N LYS A 321 7.23 4.75 5.30
CA LYS A 321 6.88 6.17 5.16
C LYS A 321 5.54 6.49 5.82
N CYS A 322 4.54 5.61 5.66
CA CYS A 322 3.23 5.76 6.28
C CYS A 322 3.32 5.68 7.82
N LYS A 323 4.06 4.72 8.36
CA LYS A 323 4.28 4.59 9.80
C LYS A 323 4.95 5.82 10.38
N THR A 324 6.07 6.26 9.79
CA THR A 324 6.78 7.46 10.27
C THR A 324 5.93 8.71 10.14
N GLY A 325 5.14 8.83 9.06
CA GLY A 325 4.19 9.94 8.90
C GLY A 325 3.14 9.97 10.00
N ARG A 326 2.55 8.81 10.30
CA ARG A 326 1.55 8.67 11.37
C ARG A 326 2.14 8.97 12.74
N GLU A 327 3.31 8.43 13.07
CA GLU A 327 3.99 8.71 14.33
C GLU A 327 4.26 10.21 14.52
N LYS A 328 4.67 10.89 13.44
CA LYS A 328 4.89 12.34 13.46
C LYS A 328 3.57 13.10 13.66
N GLU A 329 2.51 12.72 12.98
CA GLU A 329 1.20 13.36 13.10
C GLU A 329 0.58 13.15 14.49
N ASP A 330 0.69 11.94 15.04
CA ASP A 330 0.25 11.62 16.40
C ASP A 330 1.04 12.43 17.44
N ALA A 331 2.36 12.58 17.27
CA ALA A 331 3.19 13.40 18.13
C ALA A 331 2.83 14.90 18.04
N GLU A 332 2.62 15.42 16.83
CA GLU A 332 2.20 16.82 16.63
C GLU A 332 0.80 17.08 17.20
N SER A 333 -0.14 16.15 17.02
CA SER A 333 -1.50 16.23 17.55
C SER A 333 -1.51 16.22 19.08
N SER A 334 -0.76 15.28 19.68
CA SER A 334 -0.60 15.19 21.13
C SER A 334 -0.01 16.47 21.72
N LYS A 335 1.03 17.03 21.08
CA LYS A 335 1.62 18.31 21.48
C LYS A 335 0.62 19.47 21.42
N LYS A 336 -0.13 19.59 20.31
CA LYS A 336 -1.17 20.63 20.17
C LYS A 336 -2.24 20.52 21.25
N LEU A 337 -2.67 19.30 21.59
CA LEU A 337 -3.64 19.05 22.65
C LEU A 337 -3.09 19.48 24.01
N GLN A 338 -1.84 19.13 24.31
CA GLN A 338 -1.17 19.52 25.55
C GLN A 338 -1.02 21.04 25.66
N ASP A 339 -0.60 21.70 24.58
CA ASP A 339 -0.46 23.17 24.53
C ASP A 339 -1.82 23.87 24.74
N ALA A 340 -2.89 23.33 24.17
CA ALA A 340 -4.26 23.83 24.35
C ALA A 340 -4.74 23.67 25.81
N GLN A 341 -4.51 22.50 26.42
CA GLN A 341 -4.82 22.25 27.83
C GLN A 341 -4.05 23.19 28.76
N GLN A 342 -2.74 23.33 28.58
CA GLN A 342 -1.94 24.26 29.39
C GLN A 342 -2.41 25.71 29.25
N THR A 343 -2.83 26.11 28.04
CA THR A 343 -3.37 27.45 27.80
C THR A 343 -4.68 27.65 28.55
N TYR A 344 -5.58 26.66 28.50
CA TYR A 344 -6.83 26.69 29.24
C TYR A 344 -6.61 26.75 30.75
N ASP A 345 -5.73 25.91 31.29
CA ASP A 345 -5.41 25.88 32.72
C ASP A 345 -4.85 27.22 33.21
N ARG A 346 -3.97 27.86 32.42
CA ARG A 346 -3.45 29.20 32.73
C ARG A 346 -4.54 30.26 32.76
N GLN A 347 -5.46 30.24 31.80
CA GLN A 347 -6.60 31.17 31.77
C GLN A 347 -7.53 30.96 32.97
N LEU A 348 -7.79 29.70 33.32
CA LEU A 348 -8.59 29.35 34.49
C LEU A 348 -7.93 29.82 35.79
N GLU A 349 -6.62 29.61 35.94
CA GLU A 349 -5.89 30.08 37.12
C GLU A 349 -5.92 31.62 37.24
N GLN A 350 -5.78 32.34 36.12
CA GLN A 350 -5.94 33.80 36.10
C GLN A 350 -7.33 34.24 36.53
N LEU A 351 -8.38 33.61 36.00
CA LEU A 351 -9.76 33.90 36.37
C LEU A 351 -10.03 33.65 37.86
N LEU A 352 -9.52 32.54 38.40
CA LEU A 352 -9.66 32.21 39.83
C LEU A 352 -8.94 33.24 40.72
N ARG A 353 -7.74 33.68 40.33
CA ARG A 353 -7.01 34.75 41.05
C ARG A 353 -7.77 36.07 41.01
N GLU A 354 -8.30 36.46 39.85
CA GLU A 354 -9.12 37.67 39.69
C GLU A 354 -10.40 37.59 40.55
N GLN A 355 -11.08 36.44 40.54
CA GLN A 355 -12.28 36.20 41.34
C GLN A 355 -11.99 36.31 42.85
N SER A 356 -10.89 35.74 43.33
CA SER A 356 -10.48 35.88 44.74
C SER A 356 -10.25 37.34 45.10
N ARG A 357 -9.50 38.08 44.26
CA ARG A 357 -9.21 39.50 44.47
C ARG A 357 -10.48 40.34 44.53
N LEU A 358 -11.44 40.07 43.64
CA LEU A 358 -12.73 40.77 43.61
C LEU A 358 -13.57 40.45 44.84
N ARG A 359 -13.55 39.21 45.34
CA ARG A 359 -14.23 38.83 46.57
C ARG A 359 -13.64 39.55 47.79
N ASP A 360 -12.31 39.57 47.91
CA ASP A 360 -11.62 40.29 48.99
C ASP A 360 -11.92 41.81 48.95
N ALA A 361 -11.94 42.41 47.76
CA ALA A 361 -12.29 43.82 47.57
C ALA A 361 -13.75 44.11 47.95
N LYS A 362 -14.67 43.20 47.62
CA LYS A 362 -16.07 43.31 48.02
C LYS A 362 -16.21 43.26 49.54
N ASP A 363 -15.59 42.28 50.19
CA ASP A 363 -15.67 42.11 51.64
C ASP A 363 -15.11 43.35 52.38
N LEU A 364 -14.04 43.95 51.86
CA LEU A 364 -13.51 45.22 52.37
C LEU A 364 -14.49 46.38 52.21
N LEU A 365 -15.16 46.48 51.06
CA LEU A 365 -16.15 47.52 50.79
C LEU A 365 -17.37 47.37 51.70
N ASP A 366 -17.86 46.15 51.88
CA ASP A 366 -18.99 45.84 52.78
C ASP A 366 -18.62 46.20 54.24
N ALA A 367 -17.39 45.92 54.67
CA ALA A 367 -16.90 46.35 55.98
C ALA A 367 -16.83 47.88 56.12
N GLN A 368 -16.35 48.59 55.09
CA GLN A 368 -16.33 50.06 55.09
C GLN A 368 -17.73 50.67 55.14
N LEU A 369 -18.68 50.08 54.40
CA LEU A 369 -20.09 50.49 54.42
C LEU A 369 -20.69 50.27 55.81
N ALA A 370 -20.47 49.11 56.43
CA ALA A 370 -20.94 48.83 57.79
C ALA A 370 -20.41 49.85 58.82
N VAL A 371 -19.14 50.25 58.71
CA VAL A 371 -18.55 51.30 59.57
C VAL A 371 -19.17 52.66 59.29
N LYS A 372 -19.41 53.01 58.02
CA LYS A 372 -20.08 54.27 57.64
C LYS A 372 -21.53 54.32 58.11
N ASP A 373 -22.26 53.22 58.00
CA ASP A 373 -23.63 53.12 58.51
C ASP A 373 -23.67 53.24 60.03
N ALA A 374 -22.75 52.57 60.75
CA ALA A 374 -22.63 52.70 62.20
C ALA A 374 -22.30 54.14 62.65
N THR A 375 -21.43 54.84 61.91
CA THR A 375 -21.10 56.25 62.19
C THR A 375 -22.25 57.20 61.85
N LEU A 376 -22.99 56.96 60.76
CA LEU A 376 -24.21 57.69 60.43
C LEU A 376 -25.28 57.54 61.51
N ILE A 377 -25.52 56.31 61.99
CA ILE A 377 -26.45 56.02 63.10
C ILE A 377 -26.00 56.77 64.37
N SER A 378 -24.70 56.76 64.68
CA SER A 378 -24.15 57.50 65.84
C SER A 378 -24.37 59.02 65.73
N LEU A 379 -24.11 59.61 64.55
CA LEU A 379 -24.33 61.04 64.30
C LEU A 379 -25.82 61.41 64.33
N GLN A 380 -26.69 60.53 63.82
CA GLN A 380 -28.13 60.71 63.86
C GLN A 380 -28.66 60.63 65.29
N ASN A 381 -28.14 59.72 66.12
CA ASN A 381 -28.45 59.65 67.55
C ASN A 381 -27.87 60.84 68.34
N GLY A 382 -26.75 61.43 67.89
CA GLY A 382 -26.17 62.65 68.46
C GLY A 382 -26.98 63.92 68.17
N CYS A 383 -27.78 63.95 67.09
CA CYS A 383 -28.67 65.07 66.77
C CYS A 383 -30.05 65.00 67.46
N VAL A 384 -30.36 63.92 68.17
CA VAL A 384 -31.62 63.74 68.90
C VAL A 384 -31.35 63.73 70.41
N GLN A 385 -30.93 64.88 70.95
CA GLN A 385 -31.09 65.18 72.38
C GLN A 385 -31.94 66.44 72.56
N GLN A 386 -33.26 66.25 72.49
CA GLN A 386 -34.23 67.11 73.15
C GLN A 386 -35.15 66.19 73.98
N PRO A 387 -35.41 66.48 75.28
CA PRO A 387 -36.03 65.51 76.18
C PRO A 387 -37.58 65.60 76.27
N LYS A 388 -38.16 64.40 76.50
CA LYS A 388 -39.45 64.03 77.16
C LYS A 388 -40.76 64.11 76.33
N PRO A 389 -41.86 63.41 76.74
CA PRO A 389 -42.04 62.37 77.79
C PRO A 389 -42.77 61.09 77.32
N ALA A 390 -42.96 60.17 78.28
CA ALA A 390 -43.58 58.85 78.22
C ALA A 390 -44.97 58.76 77.54
N GLY A 391 -45.24 57.62 76.91
CA GLY A 391 -46.58 57.20 76.53
C GLY A 391 -46.64 55.90 75.71
N LEU A 392 -47.14 54.84 76.35
CA LEU A 392 -47.97 53.74 75.81
C LEU A 392 -47.38 52.72 74.80
N GLN A 393 -47.31 51.47 75.29
CA GLN A 393 -47.45 50.18 74.56
C GLN A 393 -48.71 50.16 73.65
N PRO A 394 -48.94 49.17 72.72
CA PRO A 394 -48.45 47.78 72.71
C PRO A 394 -48.18 47.09 71.32
N GLN A 395 -47.64 45.86 71.42
CA GLN A 395 -47.91 44.61 70.65
C GLN A 395 -47.75 44.49 69.12
N GLY A 396 -47.08 43.39 68.72
CA GLY A 396 -47.19 42.75 67.41
C GLY A 396 -46.02 41.80 67.11
N LYS A 397 -45.96 40.64 67.77
CA LYS A 397 -46.12 39.29 67.16
C LYS A 397 -45.36 39.00 65.85
N ALA A 398 -44.52 37.97 65.99
CA ALA A 398 -44.29 36.85 65.06
C ALA A 398 -43.34 37.08 63.86
N GLY A 399 -42.40 36.18 63.57
CA GLY A 399 -42.11 34.89 64.20
C GLY A 399 -40.85 34.22 63.65
N LEU A 400 -40.53 33.10 64.30
CA LEU A 400 -39.85 31.89 63.79
C LEU A 400 -38.52 32.03 63.02
N TYR A 401 -37.42 31.85 63.77
CA TYR A 401 -36.41 30.77 63.63
C TYR A 401 -36.75 29.60 62.65
N PRO A 402 -35.78 28.73 62.25
CA PRO A 402 -34.38 28.94 61.82
C PRO A 402 -33.99 27.96 60.65
N PRO A 403 -32.80 27.31 60.55
CA PRO A 403 -31.92 27.44 59.38
C PRO A 403 -31.60 26.11 58.65
N VAL A 404 -30.51 26.14 57.86
CA VAL A 404 -29.59 25.05 57.44
C VAL A 404 -29.90 24.33 56.10
N PRO A 405 -28.99 23.49 55.54
CA PRO A 405 -28.14 23.82 54.38
C PRO A 405 -28.23 22.77 53.23
N GLY A 406 -27.40 22.93 52.19
CA GLY A 406 -26.73 21.76 51.60
C GLY A 406 -26.72 21.61 50.09
N ARG A 407 -25.48 21.42 49.58
CA ARG A 407 -25.00 20.54 48.50
C ARG A 407 -25.62 20.57 47.10
N GLY A 408 -24.71 20.72 46.12
CA GLY A 408 -24.57 19.81 44.98
C GLY A 408 -25.06 20.33 43.63
N HIS A 409 -24.14 20.74 42.75
CA HIS A 409 -23.54 19.86 41.74
C HIS A 409 -22.26 20.47 41.19
#